data_AF-A0A7K0M685-F1
#
_entry.id   AF-A0A7K0M685-F1
#
_cell.length_a   1.000
_cell.length_b   1.000
_cell.length_c   1.000
_cell.angle_alpha   90.00
_cell.angle_beta   90.00
_cell.angle_gamma   90.00
#
_symmetry.space_group_name_H-M   'P 1'
#
loop_
_entity.id
_entity.type
_entity.pdbx_description
1 polymer ?
#
loop_
_entity_poly.entity_id
_entity_poly.type
_entity_poly.pdbx_seq_one_letter_code
_entity_poly.pdbx_strand_id
1 'polypeptide(L)'
;MSDAAIPAVSSHVSTELLNASWATAGLTSAEVDQRVAAGQVNTLPHAPDRTVGQIIRANVINPVNGIVGFMLVLIIIADGIGPDMLFGGVIIT
;
A
#
# COMPACT_ATOMS: atom_id res chain seq x y z
N MET A 1 13.46 -19.16 23.35
CA MET A 1 12.80 -19.53 22.09
C MET A 1 13.50 -18.73 21.01
N SER A 2 14.25 -19.44 20.18
CA SER A 2 15.33 -18.95 19.34
C SER A 2 14.83 -18.09 18.19
N ASP A 3 15.53 -16.98 18.01
CA ASP A 3 15.54 -16.10 16.84
C ASP A 3 15.72 -16.94 15.55
N ALA A 4 14.68 -16.98 14.72
CA ALA A 4 14.73 -17.62 13.42
C ALA A 4 15.33 -16.62 12.43
N ALA A 5 16.66 -16.52 12.44
CA ALA A 5 17.42 -15.71 11.50
C ALA A 5 17.02 -16.06 10.05
N ILE A 6 16.63 -15.04 9.30
CA ILE A 6 16.42 -15.13 7.85
C ILE A 6 17.75 -15.58 7.22
N PRO A 7 17.79 -16.67 6.43
CA PRO A 7 19.04 -17.12 5.82
C PRO A 7 19.57 -16.04 4.89
N ALA A 8 20.85 -15.67 5.09
CA ALA A 8 21.55 -14.71 4.26
C ALA A 8 21.46 -15.15 2.78
N VAL A 9 20.91 -14.29 1.94
CA VAL A 9 20.93 -14.45 0.48
C VAL A 9 22.40 -14.49 0.06
N SER A 10 22.85 -15.66 -0.43
CA SER A 10 24.22 -15.89 -0.86
C SER A 10 24.65 -14.84 -1.89
N SER A 11 25.67 -14.05 -1.54
CA SER A 11 26.19 -12.91 -2.30
C SER A 11 27.02 -13.28 -3.54
N HIS A 12 26.93 -14.54 -4.01
CA HIS A 12 27.65 -15.04 -5.17
C HIS A 12 26.70 -15.67 -6.19
N VAL A 13 25.58 -15.02 -6.47
CA VAL A 13 24.87 -15.29 -7.71
C VAL A 13 25.70 -14.67 -8.84
N SER A 14 26.44 -15.52 -9.57
CA SER A 14 27.25 -15.09 -10.71
C SER A 14 26.37 -14.31 -11.68
N THR A 15 26.70 -13.04 -11.89
CA THR A 15 26.01 -12.14 -12.83
C THR A 15 25.90 -12.75 -14.23
N GLU A 16 26.82 -13.63 -14.62
CA GLU A 16 26.74 -14.41 -15.87
C GLU A 16 25.56 -15.39 -15.92
N LEU A 17 25.19 -16.03 -14.80
CA LEU A 17 24.01 -16.90 -14.72
C LEU A 17 22.71 -16.09 -14.74
N LEU A 18 22.70 -14.90 -14.12
CA LEU A 18 21.59 -13.95 -14.24
C LEU A 18 21.45 -13.46 -15.68
N ASN A 19 22.55 -13.07 -16.31
CA ASN A 19 22.56 -12.57 -17.68
C ASN A 19 22.18 -13.67 -18.69
N ALA A 20 22.60 -14.92 -18.47
CA ALA A 20 22.23 -16.06 -19.32
C ALA A 20 20.75 -16.44 -19.16
N SER A 21 20.20 -16.39 -17.94
CA SER A 21 18.76 -16.65 -17.72
C SER A 21 17.87 -15.53 -18.25
N TRP A 22 18.38 -14.29 -18.33
CA TRP A 22 17.67 -13.12 -18.86
C TRP A 22 17.97 -12.85 -20.34
N ALA A 23 18.85 -13.63 -20.97
CA ALA A 23 19.12 -13.61 -22.41
C ALA A 23 17.99 -14.26 -23.23
N THR A 24 16.74 -14.21 -22.76
CA THR A 24 15.59 -14.46 -23.61
C THR A 24 15.52 -13.29 -24.57
N ALA A 25 15.79 -13.53 -25.86
CA ALA A 25 15.69 -12.49 -26.88
C ALA A 25 14.33 -11.77 -26.74
N GLY A 26 14.37 -10.44 -26.70
CA GLY A 26 13.17 -9.62 -26.61
C GLY A 26 12.26 -9.85 -27.82
N LEU A 27 10.98 -9.48 -27.69
CA LEU A 27 10.03 -9.63 -28.79
C LEU A 27 10.41 -8.77 -30.00
N THR A 28 10.18 -9.32 -31.18
CA THR A 28 10.20 -8.58 -32.45
C THR A 28 8.95 -7.70 -32.58
N SER A 29 8.99 -6.69 -33.46
CA SER A 29 7.83 -5.80 -33.69
C SER A 29 6.58 -6.56 -34.13
N ALA A 30 6.73 -7.57 -34.99
CA ALA A 30 5.61 -8.39 -35.46
C ALA A 30 4.95 -9.19 -34.32
N GLU A 31 5.74 -9.70 -33.37
CA GLU A 31 5.23 -10.41 -32.20
C GLU A 31 4.54 -9.45 -31.21
N VAL A 32 5.05 -8.22 -31.08
CA VAL A 32 4.38 -7.17 -30.30
C VAL A 32 3.03 -6.84 -30.93
N ASP A 33 2.96 -6.61 -32.24
CA ASP A 33 1.71 -6.28 -32.93
C ASP A 33 0.67 -7.42 -32.80
N GLN A 34 1.12 -8.67 -32.91
CA GLN A 34 0.25 -9.83 -32.70
C GLN A 34 -0.29 -9.87 -31.27
N ARG A 35 0.54 -9.60 -30.26
CA ARG A 35 0.11 -9.58 -28.84
C ARG A 35 -0.82 -8.41 -28.55
N VAL A 36 -0.57 -7.24 -29.12
CA VAL A 36 -1.45 -6.07 -29.00
C VAL A 36 -2.82 -6.36 -29.63
N ALA A 37 -2.85 -6.93 -30.85
CA ALA A 37 -4.08 -7.34 -31.52
C ALA A 37 -4.83 -8.43 -30.73
N ALA A 38 -4.10 -9.33 -30.06
CA ALA A 38 -4.66 -10.34 -29.17
C ALA A 38 -5.07 -9.81 -27.78
N GLY A 39 -4.91 -8.51 -27.51
CA GLY A 39 -5.22 -7.93 -26.20
C GLY A 39 -4.31 -8.41 -25.06
N GLN A 40 -3.18 -9.06 -25.37
CA GLN A 40 -2.18 -9.56 -24.42
C GLN A 40 -1.26 -8.43 -23.94
N VAL A 41 -1.85 -7.27 -23.68
CA VAL A 41 -1.18 -6.09 -23.14
C VAL A 41 -1.46 -6.02 -21.64
N ASN A 42 -0.42 -5.74 -20.86
CA ASN A 42 -0.58 -5.51 -19.42
C ASN A 42 -1.25 -4.13 -19.23
N THR A 43 -2.57 -4.13 -19.16
CA THR A 43 -3.36 -2.94 -18.88
C THR A 43 -3.78 -2.97 -17.43
N LEU A 44 -3.69 -1.82 -16.76
CA LEU A 44 -4.31 -1.69 -15.46
C LEU A 44 -5.83 -1.62 -15.66
N PRO A 45 -6.63 -2.31 -14.84
CA PRO A 45 -8.05 -2.01 -14.75
C PRO A 45 -8.20 -0.53 -14.40
N HIS A 46 -9.29 0.11 -14.84
CA HIS A 46 -9.61 1.45 -14.38
C HIS A 46 -9.63 1.42 -12.85
N ALA A 47 -8.70 2.16 -12.23
CA ALA A 47 -8.71 2.30 -10.79
C ALA A 47 -10.06 2.90 -10.40
N PRO A 48 -10.65 2.51 -9.27
CA PRO A 48 -11.82 3.21 -8.77
C PRO A 48 -11.42 4.68 -8.59
N ASP A 49 -12.00 5.57 -9.38
CA ASP A 49 -11.85 7.01 -9.21
C ASP A 49 -12.49 7.40 -7.88
N ARG A 50 -11.72 7.26 -6.80
CA ARG A 50 -12.19 7.65 -5.48
C ARG A 50 -12.17 9.16 -5.41
N THR A 51 -13.32 9.75 -5.14
CA THR A 51 -13.36 11.18 -4.83
C THR A 51 -12.59 11.45 -3.53
N VAL A 52 -12.07 12.67 -3.36
CA VAL A 52 -11.39 13.08 -2.12
C VAL A 52 -12.27 12.77 -0.89
N GLY A 53 -13.58 12.97 -0.99
CA GLY A 53 -14.53 12.62 0.08
C GLY A 53 -14.62 11.12 0.38
N GLN A 54 -14.53 10.25 -0.64
CA GLN A 54 -14.50 8.80 -0.44
C GLN A 54 -13.20 8.34 0.23
N ILE A 55 -12.07 8.99 -0.08
CA ILE A 55 -10.77 8.72 0.56
C ILE A 55 -10.83 9.15 2.03
N ILE A 56 -11.32 10.36 2.33
CA ILE A 56 -11.48 10.85 3.70
C ILE A 56 -12.37 9.90 4.50
N ARG A 57 -13.54 9.53 3.97
CA ARG A 57 -14.45 8.62 4.68
C ARG A 57 -13.81 7.27 5.00
N ALA A 58 -13.05 6.71 4.05
CA ALA A 58 -12.42 5.41 4.23
C ALA A 58 -11.31 5.40 5.31
N ASN A 59 -10.65 6.54 5.53
CA ASN A 59 -9.58 6.65 6.53
C ASN A 59 -10.08 7.19 7.87
N VAL A 60 -11.01 8.15 7.86
CA VAL A 60 -11.52 8.81 9.07
C VAL A 60 -12.60 7.98 9.77
N ILE A 61 -13.52 7.35 9.03
CA ILE A 61 -14.62 6.56 9.61
C ILE A 61 -14.19 5.10 9.75
N ASN A 62 -13.38 4.83 10.76
CA ASN A 62 -12.93 3.48 11.13
C ASN A 62 -13.13 3.20 12.63
N PRO A 63 -13.08 1.93 13.08
CA PRO A 63 -13.31 1.59 14.48
C PRO A 63 -12.31 2.20 15.48
N VAL A 64 -11.04 2.33 15.08
CA VAL A 64 -9.99 2.93 15.91
C VAL A 64 -10.30 4.41 16.18
N ASN A 65 -10.57 5.17 15.12
CA ASN A 65 -10.96 6.58 15.22
C ASN A 65 -12.30 6.75 15.96
N GLY A 66 -13.20 5.77 15.86
CA GLY A 66 -14.43 5.73 16.65
C GLY A 66 -14.16 5.62 18.16
N ILE A 67 -13.26 4.72 18.58
CA ILE A 67 -12.87 4.58 19.98
C ILE A 67 -12.15 5.83 20.48
N VAL A 68 -11.20 6.37 19.71
CA VAL A 68 -10.47 7.60 20.06
C VAL A 68 -11.44 8.78 20.20
N GLY A 69 -12.37 8.94 19.25
CA GLY A 69 -13.40 9.98 19.32
C GLY A 69 -14.34 9.81 20.50
N PHE A 70 -14.74 8.57 20.81
CA PHE A 70 -15.56 8.29 21.98
C PHE A 70 -14.84 8.62 23.30
N MET A 71 -13.57 8.22 23.43
CA MET A 71 -12.73 8.58 24.58
C MET A 71 -12.57 10.10 24.70
N LEU A 72 -12.36 10.81 23.59
CA LEU A 72 -12.30 12.27 23.58
C LEU A 72 -13.60 12.90 24.12
N VAL A 73 -14.76 12.40 23.71
CA VAL A 73 -16.05 12.87 24.23
C VAL A 73 -16.16 12.64 25.73
N LEU A 74 -15.76 11.47 26.23
CA LEU A 74 -15.77 11.19 27.67
C LEU A 74 -14.85 12.12 28.45
N ILE A 75 -13.65 12.39 27.94
CA ILE A 75 -12.68 13.31 28.57
C ILE A 75 -13.24 14.73 28.63
N ILE A 76 -13.84 15.21 27.54
CA ILE A 76 -14.50 16.53 27.52
C ILE A 76 -15.59 16.62 28.60
N ILE A 77 -16.39 15.56 28.75
CA ILE A 77 -17.46 15.52 29.76
C ILE A 77 -16.89 15.51 31.18
N ALA A 78 -15.76 14.81 31.40
CA ALA A 78 -15.17 14.63 32.72
C ALA A 78 -14.34 15.85 33.19
N ASP A 79 -13.53 16.44 32.32
CA ASP A 79 -12.50 17.44 32.69
C ASP A 79 -12.64 18.77 31.93
N GLY A 80 -13.58 18.87 30.98
CA GLY A 80 -13.77 20.06 30.15
C GLY A 80 -12.76 20.16 28.99
N ILE A 81 -12.70 21.34 28.37
CA ILE A 81 -11.83 21.56 27.21
C ILE A 81 -10.43 21.99 27.65
N GLY A 82 -9.43 21.15 27.38
CA GLY A 82 -8.04 21.36 27.79
C GLY A 82 -6.99 20.95 26.75
N PRO A 83 -5.69 21.16 27.04
CA PRO A 83 -4.57 20.83 26.15
C PRO A 83 -4.49 19.35 25.81
N ASP A 84 -4.93 18.50 26.74
CA ASP A 84 -4.90 17.05 26.58
C ASP A 84 -5.75 16.60 25.40
N MET A 85 -6.77 17.36 25.00
CA MET A 85 -7.61 17.05 23.83
C MET A 85 -6.90 17.18 22.47
N LEU A 86 -5.65 17.66 22.43
CA LEU A 86 -4.87 17.76 21.19
C LEU A 86 -4.74 16.39 20.47
N PHE A 87 -4.81 15.27 21.20
CA PHE A 87 -4.81 13.93 20.59
C PHE A 87 -5.98 13.71 19.62
N GLY A 88 -7.08 14.47 19.74
CA GLY A 88 -8.21 14.43 18.81
C GLY A 88 -7.83 14.75 17.36
N GLY A 89 -6.71 15.46 17.13
CA GLY A 89 -6.19 15.76 15.80
C GLY A 89 -5.80 14.51 14.98
N VAL A 90 -5.52 13.37 15.63
CA VAL A 90 -5.16 12.10 14.97
C VAL A 90 -6.33 11.53 14.15
N ILE A 91 -7.58 11.93 14.44
CA ILE A 91 -8.75 11.44 13.71
C ILE A 91 -8.75 11.88 12.23
N ILE A 92 -8.00 12.94 11.89
CA ILE A 92 -8.01 13.57 10.56
C ILE A 92 -6.90 13.02 9.63
N THR A 93 -5.93 12.27 10.15
CA THR A 93 -4.75 11.76 9.40
C THR A 93 -4.98 10.37 8.86
#